data_AF-A0A7Y8HIL8-F1
#
_entry.id   AF-A0A7Y8HIL8-F1
#
_cell.length_a   1.000
_cell.length_b   1.000
_cell.length_c   1.000
_cell.angle_alpha   90.00
_cell.angle_beta   90.00
_cell.angle_gamma   90.00
#
_symmetry.space_group_name_H-M   'P 1'
#
loop_
_entity.id
_entity.type
_entity.pdbx_description
1 polymer ?
#
loop_
_entity_poly.entity_id
_entity_poly.type
_entity_poly.pdbx_seq_one_letter_code
_entity_poly.pdbx_strand_id
1 'polypeptide(L)'
;MEKNSETILLCVLEILEHIKCVENNVLELSKKSMLNINSFIAESNIEINESIVESLQYQDIITQQLSATIDAIESIDKSIKIYLHNLRQDSDIFSDSLEKLQKRLNQSLQNAKDKKNAFSGGAFNEDNEESVEFF
;
A
#
# COMPACT_ATOMS: atom_id res chain seq x y z
N MET A 1 -29.72 12.23 1.87
CA MET A 1 -28.25 12.30 1.82
C MET A 1 -27.60 11.01 2.27
N GLU A 2 -28.04 10.39 3.37
CA GLU A 2 -27.46 9.14 3.93
C GLU A 2 -27.31 7.98 2.95
N LYS A 3 -28.36 7.67 2.16
CA LYS A 3 -28.30 6.60 1.14
C LYS A 3 -27.20 6.78 0.08
N ASN A 4 -26.87 8.04 -0.24
CA ASN A 4 -25.86 8.34 -1.26
C ASN A 4 -24.45 8.16 -0.66
N SER A 5 -24.24 8.58 0.58
CA SER A 5 -22.98 8.38 1.31
C SER A 5 -22.68 6.91 1.59
N GLU A 6 -23.68 6.11 1.96
CA GLU A 6 -23.52 4.65 2.12
C GLU A 6 -23.12 3.99 0.80
N THR A 7 -23.81 4.33 -0.30
CA THR A 7 -23.50 3.77 -1.63
C THR A 7 -22.08 4.12 -2.08
N ILE A 8 -21.66 5.38 -1.92
CA ILE A 8 -20.30 5.82 -2.27
C ILE A 8 -19.25 5.05 -1.47
N LEU A 9 -19.45 4.88 -0.16
CA LEU A 9 -18.49 4.17 0.68
C LEU A 9 -18.42 2.67 0.37
N LEU A 10 -19.53 2.05 -0.01
CA LEU A 10 -19.52 0.67 -0.52
C LEU A 10 -18.72 0.56 -1.82
N CYS A 11 -18.89 1.50 -2.76
CA CYS A 11 -18.06 1.54 -3.98
C CYS A 11 -16.57 1.71 -3.64
N VAL A 12 -16.24 2.57 -2.67
CA VAL A 12 -14.85 2.76 -2.21
C VAL A 12 -14.28 1.45 -1.64
N LEU A 13 -15.07 0.71 -0.84
CA LEU A 13 -14.65 -0.59 -0.32
C LEU A 13 -14.39 -1.61 -1.43
N GLU A 14 -15.24 -1.67 -2.45
CA GLU A 14 -15.06 -2.56 -3.60
C GLU A 14 -13.77 -2.23 -4.38
N ILE A 15 -13.50 -0.94 -4.62
CA ILE A 15 -12.28 -0.48 -5.27
C ILE A 15 -11.05 -0.84 -4.43
N LEU A 16 -11.09 -0.58 -3.13
CA LEU A 16 -9.99 -0.88 -2.21
C LEU A 16 -9.71 -2.39 -2.14
N GLU A 17 -10.74 -3.23 -2.11
CA GLU A 17 -10.57 -4.68 -2.13
C GLU A 17 -9.94 -5.15 -3.45
N HIS A 18 -10.35 -4.56 -4.58
CA HIS A 18 -9.74 -4.85 -5.87
C HIS A 18 -8.25 -4.47 -5.89
N ILE A 19 -7.90 -3.25 -5.46
CA ILE A 19 -6.51 -2.79 -5.39
C ILE A 19 -5.71 -3.73 -4.47
N LYS A 20 -6.23 -4.05 -3.28
CA LYS A 20 -5.57 -4.98 -2.35
C LYS A 20 -5.32 -6.35 -2.98
N CYS A 21 -6.26 -6.87 -3.77
CA CYS A 21 -6.11 -8.13 -4.48
C CYS A 21 -4.98 -8.06 -5.51
N VAL A 22 -4.95 -6.99 -6.33
CA VAL A 22 -3.88 -6.76 -7.31
C VAL A 22 -2.51 -6.64 -6.61
N GLU A 23 -2.41 -5.83 -5.56
CA GLU A 23 -1.18 -5.65 -4.77
C GLU A 23 -0.67 -6.97 -4.17
N ASN A 24 -1.57 -7.81 -3.63
CA ASN A 24 -1.20 -9.13 -3.12
C ASN A 24 -0.67 -10.06 -4.22
N ASN A 25 -1.30 -10.05 -5.41
CA ASN A 25 -0.84 -10.85 -6.54
C ASN A 25 0.55 -10.38 -7.01
N VAL A 26 0.77 -9.07 -7.10
CA VAL A 26 2.07 -8.49 -7.47
C VAL A 26 3.13 -8.81 -6.41
N LEU A 27 2.79 -8.74 -5.13
CA LEU A 27 3.68 -9.11 -4.03
C LEU A 27 4.08 -10.59 -4.10
N GLU A 28 3.15 -11.49 -4.42
CA GLU A 28 3.43 -12.92 -4.61
C GLU A 28 4.36 -13.15 -5.81
N LEU A 29 4.09 -12.49 -6.94
CA LEU A 29 4.94 -12.55 -8.14
C LEU A 29 6.35 -12.01 -7.86
N SER A 30 6.45 -10.88 -7.15
CA SER A 30 7.71 -10.29 -6.71
C SER A 30 8.54 -11.28 -5.89
N LYS A 31 7.93 -11.91 -4.88
CA LYS A 31 8.59 -12.92 -4.04
C LYS A 31 9.05 -14.13 -4.85
N LYS A 32 8.21 -14.65 -5.76
CA LYS A 32 8.59 -15.76 -6.67
C LYS A 32 9.74 -15.38 -7.59
N SER A 33 9.71 -14.18 -8.15
CA SER A 33 10.78 -13.65 -9.01
C SER A 33 12.11 -13.61 -8.26
N MET A 34 12.11 -13.07 -7.03
CA MET A 34 13.30 -12.99 -6.20
C MET A 34 13.88 -14.38 -5.86
N LEU A 35 13.03 -15.36 -5.54
CA LEU A 35 13.47 -16.74 -5.29
C LEU A 35 14.11 -17.38 -6.53
N ASN A 36 13.53 -17.16 -7.72
CA ASN A 36 14.07 -17.67 -8.98
C ASN A 36 15.42 -17.02 -9.32
N ILE A 37 15.54 -15.69 -9.14
CA ILE A 37 16.79 -14.96 -9.36
C ILE A 37 17.88 -15.46 -8.41
N ASN A 38 17.57 -15.61 -7.13
CA ASN A 38 18.54 -16.12 -6.14
C ASN A 38 19.00 -17.55 -6.48
N SER A 39 18.08 -18.41 -6.92
CA SER A 39 18.41 -19.78 -7.35
C SER A 39 19.32 -19.76 -8.59
N PHE A 40 18.99 -18.93 -9.57
CA PHE A 40 19.78 -18.77 -10.79
C PHE A 40 21.21 -18.27 -10.51
N ILE A 41 21.37 -17.28 -9.63
CA ILE A 41 22.69 -16.76 -9.21
C ILE A 41 23.51 -17.88 -8.56
N ALA A 42 22.89 -18.63 -7.64
CA ALA A 42 23.55 -19.73 -6.94
C ALA A 42 23.97 -20.87 -7.88
N GLU A 43 23.13 -21.21 -8.86
CA GLU A 43 23.40 -22.29 -9.82
C GLU A 43 24.41 -21.89 -10.91
N SER A 44 24.41 -20.62 -11.31
CA SER A 44 25.24 -20.11 -12.41
C SER A 44 26.64 -19.67 -11.99
N ASN A 45 26.97 -19.80 -10.69
CA ASN A 45 28.24 -19.37 -10.11
C ASN A 45 28.58 -17.91 -10.45
N ILE A 46 27.54 -17.07 -10.59
CA ILE A 46 27.68 -15.65 -10.90
C ILE A 46 28.25 -14.95 -9.67
N GLU A 47 29.36 -14.25 -9.84
CA GLU A 47 29.93 -13.43 -8.78
C GLU A 47 28.98 -12.27 -8.49
N ILE A 48 28.54 -12.17 -7.24
CA ILE A 48 27.63 -11.11 -6.80
C ILE A 48 28.44 -9.81 -6.77
N ASN A 49 28.24 -8.99 -7.80
CA ASN A 49 28.81 -7.66 -7.88
C ASN A 49 27.85 -6.60 -7.30
N GLU A 50 28.33 -5.38 -7.19
CA GLU A 50 27.59 -4.25 -6.61
C GLU A 50 26.24 -4.00 -7.30
N SER A 51 26.18 -4.10 -8.64
CA SER A 51 24.95 -3.91 -9.40
C SER A 51 23.88 -4.97 -9.08
N ILE A 52 24.30 -6.22 -8.86
CA ILE A 52 23.39 -7.29 -8.42
C ILE A 52 22.88 -7.01 -7.01
N VAL A 53 23.75 -6.56 -6.09
CA VAL A 53 23.36 -6.21 -4.72
C VAL A 53 22.33 -5.07 -4.72
N GLU A 54 22.59 -4.00 -5.48
CA GLU A 54 21.70 -2.85 -5.61
C GLU A 54 20.34 -3.26 -6.19
N SER A 55 20.34 -4.11 -7.23
CA SER A 55 19.10 -4.64 -7.81
C SER A 55 18.27 -5.45 -6.79
N LEU A 56 18.93 -6.26 -5.95
CA LEU A 56 18.27 -7.00 -4.88
C LEU A 56 17.71 -6.07 -3.79
N GLN A 57 18.40 -4.97 -3.49
CA GLN A 57 17.91 -3.94 -2.56
C GLN A 57 16.66 -3.23 -3.11
N TYR A 58 16.65 -2.88 -4.40
CA TYR A 58 15.45 -2.31 -5.04
C TYR A 58 14.27 -3.28 -5.01
N GLN A 59 14.51 -4.57 -5.25
CA GLN A 59 13.47 -5.60 -5.16
C GLN A 59 12.88 -5.71 -3.74
N ASP A 60 13.72 -5.62 -2.71
CA ASP A 60 13.29 -5.61 -1.32
C ASP A 60 12.45 -4.36 -1.00
N ILE A 61 12.91 -3.17 -1.42
CA ILE A 61 12.17 -1.91 -1.26
C ILE A 61 10.79 -1.99 -1.92
N ILE A 62 10.70 -2.51 -3.15
CA ILE A 62 9.43 -2.71 -3.86
C ILE A 62 8.51 -3.62 -3.04
N THR A 63 9.01 -4.75 -2.56
CA THR A 63 8.25 -5.71 -1.74
C THR A 63 7.71 -5.06 -0.45
N GLN A 64 8.51 -4.20 0.17
CA GLN A 64 8.11 -3.43 1.35
C GLN A 64 7.06 -2.37 1.02
N GLN A 65 7.16 -1.66 -0.11
CA GLN A 65 6.13 -0.70 -0.56
C GLN A 65 4.79 -1.37 -0.81
N LEU A 66 4.77 -2.48 -1.55
CA LEU A 66 3.55 -3.24 -1.83
C LEU A 66 2.86 -3.66 -0.51
N SER A 67 3.66 -4.15 0.45
CA SER A 67 3.15 -4.52 1.78
C SER A 67 2.61 -3.31 2.55
N ALA A 68 3.29 -2.16 2.50
CA ALA A 68 2.84 -0.93 3.14
C ALA A 68 1.52 -0.40 2.56
N THR A 69 1.34 -0.51 1.24
CA THR A 69 0.10 -0.15 0.55
C THR A 69 -1.06 -1.05 0.99
N ILE A 70 -0.82 -2.37 1.08
CA ILE A 70 -1.82 -3.32 1.60
C ILE A 70 -2.27 -2.93 3.02
N ASP A 71 -1.32 -2.66 3.92
CA ASP A 71 -1.64 -2.23 5.30
C ASP A 71 -2.51 -0.96 5.33
N ALA A 72 -2.19 0.02 4.48
CA ALA A 72 -2.94 1.27 4.40
C ALA A 72 -4.37 1.03 3.92
N ILE A 73 -4.54 0.16 2.91
CA ILE A 73 -5.85 -0.25 2.41
C ILE A 73 -6.67 -0.93 3.51
N GLU A 74 -6.08 -1.87 4.26
CA GLU A 74 -6.77 -2.56 5.36
C GLU A 74 -7.20 -1.60 6.48
N SER A 75 -6.38 -0.60 6.79
CA SER A 75 -6.71 0.45 7.77
C SER A 75 -7.91 1.29 7.31
N ILE A 76 -7.96 1.64 6.03
CA ILE A 76 -9.07 2.39 5.43
C ILE A 76 -10.34 1.54 5.41
N ASP A 77 -10.26 0.28 4.95
CA ASP A 77 -11.37 -0.67 4.92
C ASP A 77 -12.03 -0.82 6.30
N LYS A 78 -11.21 -1.07 7.33
CA LYS A 78 -11.67 -1.17 8.72
C LYS A 78 -12.37 0.11 9.19
N SER A 79 -11.85 1.27 8.81
CA SER A 79 -12.41 2.57 9.20
C SER A 79 -13.77 2.81 8.56
N ILE A 80 -13.92 2.50 7.27
CA ILE A 80 -15.19 2.64 6.54
C ILE A 80 -16.23 1.64 7.06
N LYS A 81 -15.86 0.38 7.31
CA LYS A 81 -16.78 -0.64 7.86
C LYS A 81 -17.35 -0.23 9.21
N ILE A 82 -16.54 0.37 10.09
CA ILE A 82 -17.00 0.90 11.38
C ILE A 82 -18.00 2.04 11.18
N TYR A 83 -17.74 2.94 10.23
CA TYR A 83 -18.67 4.02 9.90
C TYR A 83 -20.01 3.48 9.37
N LEU A 84 -19.98 2.56 8.42
CA LEU A 84 -21.19 1.94 7.85
C LEU A 84 -22.04 1.21 8.90
N HIS A 85 -21.40 0.53 9.86
CA HIS A 85 -22.10 -0.09 10.98
C HIS A 85 -22.87 0.93 11.84
N ASN A 86 -22.23 2.06 12.17
CA ASN A 86 -22.83 3.09 13.01
C ASN A 86 -23.94 3.87 12.30
N LEU A 87 -23.80 4.09 10.99
CA LEU A 87 -24.80 4.76 10.14
C LEU A 87 -26.15 4.03 10.15
N ARG A 88 -26.11 2.70 10.28
CA ARG A 88 -27.33 1.86 10.34
C ARG A 88 -28.02 1.87 11.70
N GLN A 89 -27.40 2.44 12.75
CA GLN A 89 -27.89 2.37 14.12
C GLN A 89 -28.50 3.69 14.66
N ASP A 90 -28.15 4.89 14.17
CA ASP A 90 -28.84 6.16 14.51
C ASP A 90 -28.34 7.38 13.68
N SER A 91 -29.24 8.29 13.29
CA SER A 91 -28.90 9.49 12.47
C SER A 91 -28.17 10.58 13.25
N ASP A 92 -28.36 10.68 14.57
CA ASP A 92 -27.68 11.68 15.40
C ASP A 92 -26.18 11.36 15.60
N ILE A 93 -25.77 10.12 15.35
CA ILE A 93 -24.36 9.65 15.40
C ILE A 93 -23.66 9.91 14.05
N PHE A 94 -24.37 10.43 13.04
CA PHE A 94 -23.85 10.58 11.68
C PHE A 94 -22.68 11.54 11.59
N SER A 95 -22.80 12.74 12.19
CA SER A 95 -21.75 13.77 12.17
C SER A 95 -20.49 13.29 12.90
N ASP A 96 -20.66 12.77 14.11
CA ASP A 96 -19.57 12.23 14.94
C ASP A 96 -18.86 11.04 14.28
N SER A 97 -19.63 10.18 13.61
CA SER A 97 -19.06 9.03 12.89
C SER A 97 -18.29 9.47 11.65
N LEU A 98 -18.77 10.50 10.94
CA LEU A 98 -18.13 11.04 9.75
C LEU A 98 -16.80 11.71 10.11
N GLU A 99 -16.79 12.51 11.18
CA GLU A 99 -15.58 13.17 11.69
C GLU A 99 -14.53 12.13 12.15
N LYS A 100 -14.97 11.07 12.86
CA LYS A 100 -14.10 9.95 13.24
C LYS A 100 -13.54 9.20 12.02
N LEU A 101 -14.36 8.97 11.00
CA LEU A 101 -13.93 8.37 9.75
C LEU A 101 -12.86 9.23 9.07
N GLN A 102 -13.14 10.51 8.86
CA GLN A 102 -12.22 11.46 8.25
C GLN A 102 -10.87 11.50 9.00
N LYS A 103 -10.90 11.55 10.34
CA LYS A 103 -9.68 11.54 11.15
C LYS A 103 -8.85 10.27 10.94
N ARG A 104 -9.49 9.09 10.87
CA ARG A 104 -8.80 7.81 10.63
C ARG A 104 -8.25 7.69 9.21
N LEU A 105 -8.97 8.20 8.22
CA LEU A 105 -8.50 8.26 6.84
C LEU A 105 -7.26 9.15 6.72
N ASN A 106 -7.30 10.34 7.32
CA ASN A 106 -6.15 11.25 7.36
C ASN A 106 -4.94 10.63 8.08
N GLN A 107 -5.17 9.92 9.19
CA GLN A 107 -4.10 9.21 9.88
C GLN A 107 -3.52 8.07 9.04
N SER A 108 -4.37 7.30 8.35
CA SER A 108 -3.91 6.24 7.44
C SER A 108 -3.09 6.81 6.28
N LEU A 109 -3.52 7.94 5.72
CA LEU A 109 -2.79 8.68 4.69
C LEU A 109 -1.44 9.20 5.21
N GLN A 110 -1.41 9.76 6.42
CA GLN A 110 -0.16 10.25 7.01
C GLN A 110 0.82 9.10 7.26
N ASN A 111 0.34 7.98 7.83
CA ASN A 111 1.16 6.78 8.03
C ASN A 111 1.74 6.25 6.70
N ALA A 112 0.95 6.26 5.62
CA ALA A 112 1.42 5.87 4.30
C ALA A 112 2.52 6.82 3.76
N LYS A 113 2.35 8.13 3.95
CA LYS A 113 3.37 9.14 3.61
C LYS A 113 4.64 8.98 4.43
N ASP A 114 4.51 8.75 5.74
CA ASP A 114 5.64 8.56 6.64
C ASP A 114 6.42 7.30 6.28
N LYS A 115 5.72 6.20 5.96
CA LYS A 115 6.32 4.99 5.40
C LYS A 115 7.10 5.34 4.13
N LYS A 116 6.46 5.95 3.12
CA LYS A 116 7.14 6.36 1.87
C LYS A 116 8.42 7.17 2.14
N ASN A 117 8.35 8.18 3.01
CA ASN A 117 9.48 9.07 3.31
C ASN A 117 10.62 8.35 4.04
N ALA A 118 10.31 7.39 4.90
CA ALA A 118 11.32 6.56 5.56
C ALA A 118 12.12 5.73 4.55
N PHE A 119 11.50 5.35 3.42
CA PHE A 119 12.16 4.58 2.36
C PHE A 119 12.94 5.44 1.36
N SER A 120 12.56 6.71 1.15
CA SER A 120 13.32 7.64 0.30
C SER A 120 14.62 8.14 0.93
N GLY A 121 14.73 8.11 2.27
CA GLY A 121 15.87 8.67 3.01
C GLY A 121 17.20 7.89 2.95
N GLY A 122 17.29 6.78 2.21
CA GLY A 122 18.51 5.97 2.15
C GLY A 122 18.79 5.22 0.85
N ALA A 123 17.83 5.16 -0.09
CA ALA A 123 17.99 4.45 -1.36
C ALA A 123 18.10 5.38 -2.59
N PHE A 124 17.72 6.65 -2.43
CA PHE A 124 17.73 7.64 -3.50
C PHE A 124 18.55 8.84 -3.01
N ASN A 125 19.88 8.78 -3.14
CA ASN A 125 20.63 10.03 -3.22
C ASN A 125 20.08 10.80 -4.43
N GLU A 126 19.61 12.02 -4.19
CA GLU A 126 18.94 12.90 -5.15
C GLU A 126 19.81 13.31 -6.37
N ASP A 127 21.02 12.76 -6.52
CA ASP A 127 21.93 13.04 -7.62
C ASP A 127 21.67 12.21 -8.89
N ASN A 128 20.76 11.21 -8.86
CA ASN A 128 20.31 10.49 -10.06
C ASN A 128 18.84 10.79 -10.35
N GLU A 129 18.60 11.94 -10.98
CA GLU A 129 17.36 12.26 -11.70
C GLU A 129 17.15 11.30 -12.88
N GLU A 130 16.63 10.10 -12.62
CA GLU A 130 15.76 9.43 -13.58
C GLU A 130 14.37 9.33 -12.94
N SER A 131 13.57 10.34 -13.25
CA SER A 131 12.15 10.40 -12.93
C SER A 131 11.45 9.14 -13.41
N VAL A 132 11.11 8.24 -12.49
CA VAL A 132 10.14 7.18 -12.77
C VAL A 132 8.75 7.83 -12.87
N GLU A 133 8.34 8.16 -14.09
CA GLU A 133 6.94 8.47 -14.40
C GLU A 133 6.11 7.20 -14.25
N PHE A 134 5.28 7.14 -13.20
CA PHE A 134 4.21 6.17 -13.11
C PHE A 134 3.01 6.70 -13.90
N PHE A 135 2.66 6.00 -15.00
CA PHE A 135 1.39 6.17 -15.72
C PHE A 135 0.20 5.68 -14.89
#